data_AF-A0A7Y4WDE3-F1
#
_entry.id   AF-A0A7Y4WDE3-F1
#
_cell.length_a   1.000
_cell.length_b   1.000
_cell.length_c   1.000
_cell.angle_alpha   90.00
_cell.angle_beta   90.00
_cell.angle_gamma   90.00
#
_symmetry.space_group_name_H-M   'P 1'
#
loop_
_entity.id
_entity.type
_entity.pdbx_description
1 polymer ?
#
loop_
_entity_poly.entity_id
_entity_poly.type
_entity_poly.pdbx_seq_one_letter_code
_entity_poly.pdbx_strand_id
1 'polypeptide(L)' 'MTVHAEEEMTEDDFTIYDIERGILTGRILERQKDSTSDESKYRVRGKTITGDPIELLTKLSPTGKLVIITVYDP' A
#
# COMPACT_ATOMS: atom_id res chain seq x y z
N MET A 1 -0.94 -7.09 6.27
CA MET A 1 -2.01 -6.16 5.89
C MET A 1 -2.80 -5.81 7.15
N THR A 2 -3.32 -4.59 7.27
CA THR A 2 -4.31 -4.23 8.31
C THR A 2 -5.69 -4.75 7.89
N VAL A 3 -6.64 -4.87 8.85
CA VAL A 3 -8.04 -5.20 8.52
C VAL A 3 -8.64 -4.17 7.57
N HIS A 4 -8.40 -2.88 7.85
CA HIS A 4 -8.84 -1.79 6.98
C HIS A 4 -8.34 -1.91 5.54
N ALA A 5 -7.08 -2.30 5.31
CA ALA A 5 -6.58 -2.52 3.96
C ALA A 5 -7.25 -3.70 3.24
N GLU A 6 -7.71 -4.72 3.97
CA GLU A 6 -8.44 -5.86 3.39
C GLU A 6 -9.87 -5.45 2.99
N GLU A 7 -10.52 -4.64 3.82
CA GLU A 7 -11.83 -4.05 3.56
C GLU A 7 -11.79 -3.17 2.31
N GLU A 8 -10.89 -2.18 2.27
CA GLU A 8 -10.74 -1.25 1.12
C GLU A 8 -10.35 -2.00 -0.17
N MET A 9 -9.46 -3.00 -0.09
CA MET A 9 -9.12 -3.85 -1.24
C MET A 9 -10.38 -4.52 -1.81
N THR A 10 -11.28 -4.98 -0.94
CA THR A 10 -12.52 -5.64 -1.36
C THR A 10 -13.54 -4.62 -1.89
N GLU A 11 -13.61 -3.43 -1.30
CA GLU A 11 -14.51 -2.35 -1.74
C GLU A 11 -14.13 -1.82 -3.13
N ASP A 12 -12.84 -1.75 -3.45
CA ASP A 12 -12.32 -1.31 -4.76
C ASP A 12 -12.12 -2.47 -5.78
N ASP A 13 -12.68 -3.65 -5.52
CA ASP A 13 -12.57 -4.85 -6.38
C ASP A 13 -11.12 -5.31 -6.68
N PHE A 14 -10.15 -4.91 -5.85
CA PHE A 14 -8.77 -5.37 -5.97
C PHE A 14 -8.61 -6.79 -5.42
N THR A 15 -7.67 -7.52 -6.00
CA THR A 15 -7.24 -8.82 -5.48
C THR A 15 -5.87 -8.71 -4.82
N ILE A 16 -5.48 -9.72 -4.04
CA ILE A 16 -4.13 -9.79 -3.48
C ILE A 16 -3.03 -9.74 -4.57
N TYR A 17 -3.32 -10.21 -5.79
CA TYR A 17 -2.38 -10.17 -6.90
C TYR A 17 -2.17 -8.75 -7.43
N ASP A 18 -3.19 -7.88 -7.33
CA ASP A 18 -3.09 -6.46 -7.68
C ASP A 18 -2.21 -5.72 -6.68
N ILE A 19 -2.32 -6.07 -5.40
CA ILE A 19 -1.43 -5.57 -4.34
C ILE A 19 0.02 -5.98 -4.61
N GLU A 20 0.26 -7.27 -4.85
CA GLU A 20 1.61 -7.80 -5.12
C GLU A 20 2.22 -7.14 -6.37
N ARG A 21 1.46 -7.02 -7.46
CA ARG A 21 1.92 -6.35 -8.67
C ARG A 21 2.11 -4.85 -8.46
N GLY A 22 1.23 -4.21 -7.69
CA GLY A 22 1.32 -2.81 -7.30
C GLY A 22 2.62 -2.51 -6.58
N ILE A 23 3.04 -3.39 -5.66
CA ILE A 23 4.34 -3.29 -4.98
C ILE A 23 5.50 -3.51 -5.95
N LEU A 24 5.45 -4.57 -6.77
CA LEU A 24 6.55 -4.93 -7.68
C LEU A 24 6.79 -3.89 -8.78
N THR A 25 5.74 -3.18 -9.21
CA THR A 25 5.81 -2.13 -10.24
C THR A 25 5.87 -0.73 -9.65
N GLY A 26 5.80 -0.63 -8.32
CA GLY A 26 5.55 0.59 -7.59
C GLY A 26 6.71 1.57 -7.57
N ARG A 27 6.37 2.87 -7.46
CA ARG A 27 7.31 3.93 -7.09
C ARG A 27 6.80 4.66 -5.86
N ILE A 28 7.71 4.99 -4.95
CA ILE A 28 7.40 5.81 -3.78
C ILE A 28 7.11 7.23 -4.28
N LEU A 29 5.88 7.70 -4.09
CA LEU A 29 5.49 9.08 -4.39
C LEU A 29 5.88 10.02 -3.25
N GLU A 30 5.67 9.58 -2.02
CA GLU A 30 5.99 10.36 -0.83
C GLU A 30 6.32 9.47 0.36
N ARG A 31 7.08 10.04 1.29
CA ARG A 31 7.33 9.50 2.63
C ARG A 31 6.73 10.46 3.65
N GLN A 32 5.79 9.95 4.44
CA GLN A 32 5.19 10.67 5.56
C GLN A 32 5.84 10.19 6.86
N LYS A 33 6.62 11.07 7.51
CA LYS A 33 7.17 10.77 8.83
C LYS A 33 6.11 11.11 9.87
N ASP A 34 5.80 10.15 10.72
CA ASP A 34 4.90 10.39 11.84
C ASP A 34 5.56 11.35 12.84
N SER A 35 4.79 12.32 13.37
CA SER A 35 5.36 13.36 14.24
C SER A 35 5.53 12.90 15.69
N THR A 36 4.84 11.83 16.09
CA THR A 36 4.86 11.32 17.47
C THR A 36 5.56 9.97 17.60
N SER A 37 5.73 9.25 16.49
CA SER A 37 6.50 8.01 16.42
C SER A 37 7.63 8.09 15.38
N ASP A 38 8.67 7.28 15.52
CA ASP A 38 9.72 7.15 14.49
C ASP A 38 9.26 6.32 13.27
N GLU A 39 7.95 6.03 13.17
CA GLU A 39 7.40 5.33 12.03
C GLU A 39 7.38 6.22 10.78
N SER A 40 7.68 5.62 9.64
CA SER A 40 7.53 6.25 8.34
C SER A 40 6.53 5.48 7.51
N LYS A 41 5.53 6.19 7.00
CA LYS A 41 4.58 5.70 6.03
C LYS A 41 5.04 6.11 4.62
N TYR A 42 4.73 5.29 3.64
CA TYR A 42 5.13 5.48 2.25
C TYR A 42 3.91 5.31 1.38
N ARG A 43 3.65 6.32 0.54
CA ARG A 43 2.64 6.21 -0.51
C ARG A 43 3.32 5.68 -1.76
N VAL A 44 2.86 4.55 -2.25
CA VAL A 44 3.44 3.84 -3.39
C VAL A 44 2.39 3.78 -4.48
N ARG A 45 2.74 4.22 -5.69
CA ARG A 45 1.88 4.06 -6.87
C ARG A 45 2.45 3.01 -7.80
N GLY A 46 1.66 1.98 -8.07
CA GLY A 46 2.01 0.86 -8.95
C GLY A 46 0.94 0.61 -9.99
N LYS A 47 0.86 -0.65 -10.44
CA LYS A 47 -0.15 -1.13 -11.38
C LYS A 47 -0.78 -2.46 -10.94
N THR A 48 -2.08 -2.59 -11.13
CA THR A 48 -2.86 -3.84 -10.99
C THR A 48 -2.45 -4.88 -12.05
N ILE A 49 -2.94 -6.12 -11.98
CA ILE A 49 -2.69 -7.20 -12.96
C ILE A 49 -3.25 -6.90 -14.36
N THR A 50 -4.23 -6.02 -14.46
CA THR A 50 -4.77 -5.49 -15.73
C THR A 50 -3.99 -4.29 -16.25
N GLY A 51 -3.18 -3.65 -15.40
CA GLY A 51 -2.32 -2.52 -15.76
C GLY A 51 -2.86 -1.16 -15.34
N ASP A 52 -4.03 -1.14 -14.70
CA ASP A 52 -4.66 0.03 -14.10
C ASP A 52 -3.83 0.54 -12.91
N PRO A 53 -3.89 1.83 -12.57
CA PRO A 53 -3.16 2.35 -11.44
C PRO A 53 -3.70 1.79 -10.11
N ILE A 54 -2.82 1.71 -9.12
CA ILE A 54 -3.19 1.37 -7.74
C ILE A 54 -2.26 2.13 -6.80
N GLU A 55 -2.82 2.68 -5.71
CA GLU A 55 -2.04 3.32 -4.66
C GLU A 55 -2.10 2.53 -3.35
N LEU A 56 -0.94 2.35 -2.75
CA LEU A 56 -0.79 1.67 -1.46
C LEU A 56 -0.17 2.62 -0.46
N LEU A 57 -0.79 2.73 0.71
CA LEU A 57 -0.15 3.33 1.88
C LEU A 57 0.47 2.23 2.73
N THR A 58 1.78 2.25 2.90
CA THR A 58 2.52 1.18 3.58
C THR A 58 3.46 1.71 4.65
N LYS A 59 3.88 0.87 5.58
CA LYS A 59 4.97 1.14 6.52
C LYS A 59 5.82 -0.11 6.76
N LEU A 60 7.03 0.08 7.28
CA LEU A 60 7.82 -1.03 7.83
C LEU A 60 7.48 -1.19 9.32
N SER A 61 7.14 -2.40 9.73
CA SER A 61 7.02 -2.74 11.14
C SER A 61 8.39 -2.69 11.83
N PRO A 62 8.43 -2.64 13.18
CA PRO A 62 9.69 -2.77 13.92
C PRO A 62 10.45 -4.08 13.63
N THR A 63 9.77 -5.12 13.14
CA THR A 63 10.38 -6.41 12.75
C THR A 63 10.83 -6.46 11.29
N GLY A 64 10.77 -5.33 10.57
CA GLY A 64 11.17 -5.23 9.17
C GLY A 64 10.16 -5.82 8.17
N LYS A 65 8.94 -6.15 8.62
CA LYS A 65 7.87 -6.62 7.72
C LYS A 65 7.16 -5.42 7.10
N LEU A 66 6.86 -5.49 5.81
CA LEU A 66 6.00 -4.51 5.16
C LEU A 66 4.56 -4.68 5.65
N VAL A 67 3.96 -3.59 6.09
CA VAL A 67 2.56 -3.52 6.50
C VAL A 67 1.83 -2.60 5.53
N ILE A 68 0.86 -3.14 4.80
CA ILE A 68 -0.10 -2.37 4.01
C ILE A 68 -1.18 -1.86 4.95
N ILE A 69 -1.38 -0.54 4.98
CA ILE A 69 -2.28 0.19 5.88
C ILE A 69 -3.63 0.43 5.22
N THR A 70 -3.63 0.82 3.94
CA THR A 70 -4.78 0.97 3.07
C THR A 70 -4.33 0.86 1.61
N VAL A 71 -5.27 0.59 0.71
CA VAL A 71 -5.11 0.55 -0.74
C VAL A 71 -6.32 1.25 -1.36
N TYR A 72 -6.14 1.95 -2.48
CA TYR A 72 -7.24 2.58 -3.20
C TYR A 72 -6.89 2.83 -4.67
N ASP A 73 -7.92 3.02 -5.51
CA ASP A 73 -7.79 3.57 -6.86
C ASP A 73 -7.52 5.10 -6.80
N PRO A 74 -6.40 5.61 -7.36
CA PRO A 74 -5.98 7.01 -7.23
C PRO A 74 -6.76 8.10 -8.00
#